data_AF-A0A3G2IDS1-F1
#
_entry.id   AF-A0A3G2IDS1-F1
#
_cell.length_a   1.000
_cell.length_b   1.000
_cell.length_c   1.000
_cell.angle_alpha   90.00
_cell.angle_beta   90.00
_cell.angle_gamma   90.00
#
_symmetry.space_group_name_H-M   'P 1'
#
loop_
_entity.id
_entity.type
_entity.pdbx_description
1 polymer ?
#
loop_
_entity_poly.entity_id
_entity_poly.type
_entity_poly.pdbx_seq_one_letter_code
_entity_poly.pdbx_strand_id
1 'polypeptide(L)' 'MQGMLYCPSGHSDGTSIMEKYSSIRVNNQFRLIFIWRNGKAHNIYLDDHGYRKHN' A
#
# COMPACT_ATOMS: atom_id res chain seq x y z
N MET A 1 11.55 -0.49 -9.82
CA MET A 1 11.10 0.85 -9.41
C MET A 1 9.78 0.70 -8.65
N GLN A 2 9.83 0.56 -7.32
CA GLN A 2 8.63 0.42 -6.48
C GLN A 2 8.19 1.84 -6.08
N GLY A 3 7.04 2.29 -6.61
CA GLY A 3 6.48 3.60 -6.29
C GLY A 3 6.06 3.64 -4.82
N MET A 4 6.85 4.32 -3.99
CA MET A 4 6.41 4.77 -2.68
C MET A 4 5.39 5.88 -2.92
N LEU A 5 4.11 5.65 -2.58
CA LEU A 5 3.12 6.73 -2.56
C LEU A 5 3.57 7.77 -1.52
N TYR A 6 3.91 8.97 -2.00
CA TYR A 6 4.32 10.11 -1.19
C TYR A 6 3.27 11.21 -1.36
N CYS A 7 2.70 11.70 -0.26
CA CYS A 7 1.84 12.89 -0.26
C CYS A 7 2.71 14.13 -0.01
N PRO A 8 2.86 15.06 -0.98
CA PRO A 8 3.75 16.21 -0.84
C PRO A 8 2.99 17.38 -0.20
N SER A 9 2.94 17.42 1.13
CA SER A 9 2.57 18.65 1.84
C SER A 9 3.32 18.69 3.16
N GLY A 10 4.54 19.24 3.11
CA GLY A 10 5.36 19.46 4.28
C GLY A 10 4.72 20.49 5.21
N HIS A 11 4.37 20.06 6.41
CA HIS A 11 4.32 20.91 7.60
C HIS A 11 4.57 20.03 8.82
N SER A 12 5.58 20.39 9.60
CA SER A 12 6.08 19.67 10.77
C SER A 12 5.21 19.95 12.00
N ASP A 13 4.55 18.93 12.55
CA ASP A 13 4.11 18.88 13.95
C ASP A 13 4.09 17.40 14.42
N GLY A 14 4.26 17.17 15.72
CA GLY A 14 4.77 15.92 16.30
C GLY A 14 4.00 14.63 15.97
N THR A 15 4.75 13.53 15.86
CA THR A 15 4.26 12.14 15.83
C THR A 15 3.23 11.82 14.73
N SER A 16 3.54 12.15 13.49
CA SER A 16 2.86 11.48 12.39
C SER A 16 3.40 10.05 12.26
N ILE A 17 2.84 9.11 13.02
CA ILE A 17 2.87 7.68 12.66
C ILE A 17 2.06 7.55 11.38
N MET A 18 2.67 7.95 10.26
CA MET A 18 2.13 7.75 8.92
C MET A 18 1.87 6.26 8.79
N GLU A 19 0.60 5.87 8.81
CA GLU A 19 0.20 4.48 8.68
C GLU A 19 0.67 3.99 7.32
N LYS A 20 1.83 3.31 7.31
CA LYS A 20 2.42 2.79 6.08
C LYS A 20 1.57 1.62 5.60
N TYR A 21 1.15 1.69 4.34
CA TYR A 21 0.55 0.55 3.68
C TYR A 21 1.58 -0.55 3.45
N SER A 22 1.20 -1.76 3.83
CA SER A 22 1.90 -3.02 3.56
C SER A 22 1.20 -3.73 2.41
N SER A 23 1.95 -4.45 1.58
CA SER A 23 1.39 -5.19 0.45
C SER A 23 1.96 -6.61 0.36
N ILE A 24 1.11 -7.59 0.06
CA ILE A 24 1.50 -8.96 -0.23
C ILE A 24 0.90 -9.42 -1.56
N ARG A 25 1.70 -10.11 -2.38
CA ARG A 25 1.22 -10.69 -3.64
C ARG A 25 0.48 -11.98 -3.33
N VAL A 26 -0.80 -12.06 -3.69
CA VAL A 26 -1.62 -13.26 -3.45
C VAL A 26 -1.58 -14.21 -4.64
N ASN A 27 -1.43 -13.69 -5.86
CA ASN A 27 -1.20 -14.50 -7.05
C ASN A 27 -0.55 -13.67 -8.17
N ASN A 28 -0.52 -14.19 -9.40
CA ASN A 28 0.14 -13.52 -10.51
C ASN A 28 -0.53 -12.19 -10.92
N GLN A 29 -1.79 -11.98 -10.54
CA GLN A 29 -2.62 -10.84 -10.95
C GLN A 29 -2.90 -9.87 -9.79
N PHE A 30 -3.07 -10.35 -8.57
CA PHE A 30 -3.55 -9.52 -7.46
C PHE A 30 -2.51 -9.28 -6.37
N ARG A 31 -2.56 -8.08 -5.80
CA ARG A 31 -1.86 -7.70 -4.56
C ARG A 31 -2.87 -7.32 -3.50
N LEU A 32 -2.75 -7.92 -2.33
CA LEU A 32 -3.48 -7.48 -1.14
C LEU A 32 -2.71 -6.35 -0.50
N ILE A 33 -3.36 -5.23 -0.26
CA ILE A 33 -2.75 -4.05 0.36
C ILE A 33 -3.56 -3.70 1.61
N PHE A 34 -2.88 -3.40 2.71
CA PHE A 34 -3.47 -3.22 4.03
C PHE A 34 -2.54 -2.39 4.93
N ILE A 35 -3.10 -1.83 5.99
CA ILE A 35 -2.34 -1.22 7.10
C ILE A 35 -2.23 -2.26 8.21
N TRP A 36 -1.03 -2.52 8.72
CA TRP A 36 -0.84 -3.39 9.88
C TRP A 36 -0.82 -2.57 11.17
N ARG A 37 -1.81 -2.76 12.04
CA ARG A 37 -1.91 -2.05 13.31
C ARG A 37 -2.50 -2.95 14.38
N ASN A 38 -1.91 -2.92 15.58
CA ASN A 38 -2.40 -3.68 16.75
C ASN A 38 -2.64 -5.17 16.49
N GLY A 39 -1.79 -5.82 15.68
CA GLY A 39 -1.90 -7.24 15.34
C GLY A 39 -3.03 -7.57 14.37
N LYS A 40 -3.63 -6.57 13.72
CA LYS A 40 -4.73 -6.74 12.76
C LYS A 40 -4.45 -5.95 11.48
N ALA A 41 -5.04 -6.45 10.39
CA ALA A 41 -5.05 -5.76 9.11
C ALA A 41 -6.25 -4.81 9.02
N HIS A 42 -5.99 -3.56 8.64
CA HIS A 42 -6.97 -2.51 8.43
C HIS A 42 -6.90 -1.99 6.99
N ASN A 43 -7.96 -1.33 6.52
CA ASN A 43 -8.05 -0.73 5.18
C ASN A 43 -7.56 -1.69 4.09
N ILE A 44 -8.20 -2.86 4.02
CA ILE A 44 -7.80 -3.97 3.16
C ILE A 44 -8.40 -3.79 1.77
N TYR A 45 -7.57 -3.80 0.73
CA TYR A 45 -8.00 -3.74 -0.67
C TYR A 45 -7.21 -4.71 -1.53
N LEU A 46 -7.85 -5.17 -2.60
CA LEU A 46 -7.24 -5.99 -3.63
C LEU A 46 -6.93 -5.10 -4.84
N ASP A 47 -5.65 -4.97 -5.14
CA ASP A 47 -5.13 -4.25 -6.30
C ASP A 47 -4.92 -5.25 -7.44
N ASP A 48 -5.66 -5.08 -8.53
CA ASP A 48 -5.44 -5.80 -9.79
C ASP A 48 -4.16 -5.24 -10.43
N HIS A 49 -3.03 -5.84 -10.06
CA HIS A 49 -1.75 -5.62 -10.69
C HIS A 49 -1.50 -6.69 -11.76
N GLY A 50 -2.53 -7.00 -12.54
CA GLY A 50 -2.40 -7.84 -13.71
C GLY A 50 -1.38 -7.25 -14.66
N TYR A 51 -0.41 -8.05 -15.09
CA TYR A 51 0.46 -7.69 -16.19
C TYR A 51 -0.46 -7.44 -17.40
N ARG A 52 -0.74 -6.18 -17.74
CA ARG A 52 -1.37 -5.85 -19.03
C ARG A 52 -0.41 -6.39 -20.07
N LYS A 53 -0.75 -7.54 -20.67
CA LYS A 53 -0.16 -7.93 -21.94
C LYS A 53 -0.50 -6.79 -22.88
N HIS A 54 0.47 -5.92 -23.15
CA HIS A 54 0.40 -5.11 -24.37
C HIS A 54 0.29 -6.11 -25.51
N ASN A 55 -0.83 -6.07 -26.20
CA ASN A 55 -1.11 -6.88 -27.38
C ASN A 55 -0.96 -6.00 -28.61
#